data_AF-A0A931GD48-F1
#
_entry.id   AF-A0A931GD48-F1
#
_cell.length_a   1.000
_cell.length_b   1.000
_cell.length_c   1.000
_cell.angle_alpha   90.00
_cell.angle_beta   90.00
_cell.angle_gamma   90.00
#
_symmetry.space_group_name_H-M   'P 1'
#
loop_
_entity.id
_entity.type
_entity.pdbx_description
1 polymer ?
#
loop_
_entity_poly.entity_id
_entity_poly.type
_entity_poly.pdbx_seq_one_letter_code
_entity_poly.pdbx_strand_id
1 'polypeptide(L)' 'MNPQAVAAVPVSRWSDLIAFDYPLIANPDLPALIANNWPINPADPTSLYGAAGKGYTDFPTYRP' A
#
# COMPACT_ATOMS: atom_id res chain seq x y z
N MET A 1 -8.05 -4.44 -5.88
CA MET A 1 -8.91 -3.59 -5.02
C MET A 1 -8.29 -2.20 -4.91
N ASN A 2 -9.09 -1.13 -4.93
CA ASN A 2 -8.60 0.24 -4.72
C ASN A 2 -8.34 0.46 -3.20
N PRO A 3 -7.08 0.65 -2.75
CA PRO A 3 -6.77 0.78 -1.33
C PRO A 3 -7.45 1.96 -0.65
N GLN A 4 -7.67 3.07 -1.36
CA GLN A 4 -8.41 4.21 -0.78
C GLN A 4 -9.89 3.88 -0.55
N ALA A 5 -10.49 3.06 -1.42
CA ALA A 5 -11.88 2.64 -1.24
C ALA A 5 -12.03 1.66 -0.06
N VAL A 6 -11.04 0.80 0.17
CA VAL A 6 -11.06 -0.16 1.28
C VAL A 6 -10.84 0.54 2.62
N ALA A 7 -9.95 1.55 2.69
CA ALA A 7 -9.75 2.34 3.91
C ALA A 7 -10.98 3.15 4.35
N ALA A 8 -11.89 3.45 3.42
CA ALA A 8 -13.15 4.13 3.71
C ALA A 8 -14.26 3.19 4.20
N VAL A 9 -14.03 1.86 4.25
CA VAL A 9 -15.02 0.89 4.75
C VAL A 9 -15.22 1.13 6.25
N PRO A 10 -16.46 1.38 6.71
CA PRO A 10 -16.74 1.54 8.12
C PRO A 10 -16.32 0.28 8.87
N VAL A 11 -15.37 0.45 9.78
CA VAL A 11 -14.96 -0.54 10.79
C VAL A 11 -16.19 -0.79 11.66
N SER A 12 -17.01 -1.75 11.23
CA SER A 12 -18.31 -2.07 11.81
C SER A 12 -18.13 -3.22 12.79
N ARG A 13 -19.23 -3.74 13.36
CA ARG A 13 -19.21 -4.97 14.19
C ARG A 13 -18.60 -6.21 13.51
N TRP A 14 -18.25 -6.12 12.22
CA TRP A 14 -17.77 -7.23 11.41
C TRP A 14 -16.27 -7.17 11.06
N SER A 15 -15.57 -6.07 11.35
CA SER A 15 -14.11 -6.01 11.17
C SER A 15 -13.52 -4.86 11.99
N ASP A 16 -12.44 -5.13 12.73
CA ASP A 16 -11.68 -4.12 13.47
C ASP A 16 -10.39 -3.70 12.74
N LEU A 17 -9.96 -4.50 11.76
CA LEU A 17 -8.69 -4.35 11.04
C LEU A 17 -8.85 -4.66 9.56
N ILE A 18 -8.06 -3.98 8.74
CA ILE A 18 -7.97 -4.19 7.30
C ILE A 18 -6.51 -4.48 6.96
N ALA A 19 -6.26 -5.62 6.32
CA ALA A 19 -4.94 -5.97 5.80
C ALA A 19 -4.79 -5.49 4.35
N PHE A 20 -3.60 -5.00 4.02
CA PHE A 20 -3.23 -4.58 2.66
C PHE A 20 -1.97 -5.32 2.24
N ASP A 21 -2.05 -6.06 1.14
CA ASP A 21 -0.92 -6.84 0.63
C ASP A 21 -0.19 -6.05 -0.48
N TYR A 22 -0.70 -6.14 -1.71
CA TYR A 22 -0.10 -5.52 -2.90
C TYR A 22 0.17 -4.01 -2.79
N PRO A 23 -0.75 -3.18 -2.28
CA PRO A 23 -0.49 -1.75 -2.14
C PRO A 23 0.67 -1.44 -1.19
N LEU A 24 0.91 -2.28 -0.18
CA LEU A 24 1.95 -2.06 0.82
C LEU A 24 3.35 -2.37 0.27
N ILE A 25 3.46 -3.28 -0.72
CA ILE A 25 4.74 -3.68 -1.32
C ILE A 25 5.46 -2.47 -1.91
N ALA A 26 4.79 -1.67 -2.73
CA ALA A 26 5.40 -0.53 -3.42
C ALA A 26 5.31 0.80 -2.66
N ASN A 27 4.66 0.81 -1.49
CA ASN A 27 4.38 2.01 -0.72
C ASN A 27 4.67 1.75 0.77
N PRO A 28 5.93 1.89 1.22
CA PRO A 28 6.29 1.63 2.62
C PRO A 28 5.58 2.59 3.59
N ASP A 29 5.10 3.73 3.09
CA ASP A 29 4.35 4.77 3.80
C ASP A 29 2.85 4.77 3.47
N LEU A 30 2.30 3.65 2.97
CA LEU A 30 0.88 3.51 2.60
C LEU A 30 -0.12 4.10 3.61
N PRO A 31 0.06 3.94 4.95
CA PRO A 31 -0.85 4.57 5.91
C PRO A 31 -0.92 6.10 5.78
N ALA A 32 0.22 6.75 5.58
CA ALA A 32 0.29 8.20 5.40
C ALA A 32 -0.33 8.63 4.06
N LEU A 33 -0.13 7.83 3.00
CA LEU A 33 -0.75 8.09 1.69
C LEU A 33 -2.27 8.08 1.77
N ILE A 34 -2.83 7.07 2.45
CA ILE A 34 -4.28 6.94 2.66
C ILE A 34 -4.81 8.10 3.50
N ALA A 35 -4.16 8.42 4.63
CA ALA A 35 -4.61 9.47 5.54
C ALA A 35 -4.63 10.87 4.90
N ASN A 36 -3.68 11.15 4.00
CA ASN A 36 -3.58 12.44 3.31
C ASN A 36 -4.20 12.44 1.91
N ASN A 37 -4.80 11.32 1.50
CA ASN A 37 -5.34 11.12 0.15
C ASN A 37 -4.31 11.41 -0.96
N TRP A 38 -3.05 11.04 -0.73
CA TRP A 38 -1.95 11.19 -1.69
C TRP A 38 -1.92 10.04 -2.71
N PRO A 39 -1.25 10.24 -3.87
CA PRO A 39 -1.10 9.20 -4.87
C PRO A 39 -0.37 7.97 -4.32
N ILE A 40 -0.87 6.78 -4.69
CA ILE A 40 -0.30 5.48 -4.33
C ILE A 40 0.41 4.91 -5.55
N ASN A 41 1.65 4.48 -5.38
CA ASN A 41 2.43 3.84 -6.44
C ASN A 41 1.85 2.46 -6.78
N PRO A 42 1.71 2.11 -8.07
CA PRO A 42 1.33 0.75 -8.44
C PRO A 42 2.48 -0.22 -8.12
N ALA A 43 2.13 -1.40 -7.60
CA ALA A 43 3.10 -2.49 -7.48
C ALA A 43 3.41 -3.06 -8.86
N ASP A 44 4.70 -3.30 -9.14
CA ASP A 44 5.16 -3.99 -10.34
C ASP A 44 5.11 -5.51 -10.11
N PRO A 45 4.26 -6.26 -10.83
CA PRO A 45 4.15 -7.71 -10.65
C PRO A 45 5.44 -8.47 -10.95
N THR A 46 6.30 -7.91 -11.80
CA THR A 46 7.56 -8.55 -12.20
C THR A 46 8.63 -8.48 -11.11
N SER A 47 8.46 -7.61 -10.11
CA SER A 47 9.40 -7.45 -9.01
C SER A 47 9.00 -8.17 -7.71
N LEU A 48 7.83 -8.83 -7.68
CA LEU A 48 7.26 -9.37 -6.43
C LEU A 48 8.05 -10.55 -5.86
N TYR A 49 8.67 -11.36 -6.71
CA TYR A 49 9.33 -12.60 -6.32
C TYR A 49 10.72 -12.69 -6.93
N GLY A 50 11.70 -13.15 -6.14
CA GLY A 50 13.09 -13.33 -6.61
C GLY A 50 13.95 -12.05 -6.59
N ALA A 51 13.39 -10.93 -6.16
CA ALA A 51 14.10 -9.67 -5.98
C ALA A 51 14.99 -9.71 -4.70
N ALA A 52 16.22 -10.20 -4.81
CA ALA A 52 17.22 -10.05 -3.73
C ALA A 52 17.83 -8.62 -3.66
N GLY A 53 17.21 -7.64 -4.32
CA GLY A 53 17.71 -6.27 -4.44
C GLY A 53 16.61 -5.26 -4.79
N LYS A 54 16.41 -5.01 -6.08
CA LYS A 54 15.41 -4.05 -6.57
C LYS A 54 13.98 -4.55 -6.43
N GLY A 55 13.08 -3.71 -5.96
CA GLY A 55 11.66 -4.03 -5.75
C GLY A 55 11.39 -4.75 -4.44
N TYR A 56 12.28 -4.63 -3.45
CA TYR A 56 12.11 -5.24 -2.11
C TYR A 56 12.17 -4.20 -0.98
N THR A 57 13.25 -3.42 -0.90
CA THR A 57 13.45 -2.41 0.17
C THR A 57 13.71 -1.00 -0.36
N ASP A 58 13.79 -0.83 -1.68
CA ASP A 58 14.22 0.38 -2.37
C ASP A 58 13.04 1.23 -2.89
N PHE A 59 11.82 0.94 -2.45
CA PHE A 59 10.66 1.76 -2.78
C PHE A 59 10.75 3.14 -2.11
N PRO A 60 10.56 4.23 -2.86
CA PRO A 60 10.60 5.57 -2.28
C PRO A 60 9.35 5.85 -1.44
N THR A 61 9.50 6.66 -0.40
CA THR A 61 8.38 7.30 0.28
C THR A 61 7.92 8.55 -0.48
N TYR A 62 6.66 8.93 -0.28
CA TYR A 62 6.12 10.15 -0.87
C TYR A 62 6.81 11.39 -0.31
N ARG A 63 7.09 12.35 -1.20
CA ARG A 63 7.61 13.67 -0.85
C ARG A 63 6.62 14.72 -1.37
N PRO A 64 6.01 15.51 -0.47
CA PRO A 64 5.06 16.56 -0.86
C PRO A 64 5.72 17.70 -1.64
#